data_AF-A0A2N3DK37-F1
#
_entry.id   AF-A0A2N3DK37-F1
#
_cell.length_a   1.000
_cell.length_b   1.000
_cell.length_c   1.000
_cell.angle_alpha   90.00
_cell.angle_beta   90.00
_cell.angle_gamma   90.00
#
_symmetry.space_group_name_H-M   'P 1'
#
loop_
_entity.id
_entity.type
_entity.pdbx_description
1 polymer ?
#
loop_
_entity_poly.entity_id
_entity_poly.type
_entity_poly.pdbx_seq_one_letter_code
_entity_poly.pdbx_strand_id
1 'polypeptide(L)'
;INGIEFDPVSRRNDPERMVRAYSQAAATLNLLRAFANGGYANLRQVHQWTLDFMGRTPWTEKFSEMADRIGEALDFMEACGIDPATVPQLQGTSFYTSHESLLLPYEQAMTRQDSLTGDWYATSAHMLWIGDRTRFPGSAHIEYARGIGNPLGMKCGPTLEPDALLALLDELNPKREAGRITLISRFGHDKVEDGLPRLVRAVEREGHPVVWSCDPMHGNVVKSDTGFKTRPFDRILREVKGFFAVHRAEGTHPGGIHIEMTGQDVTECVGGAVAITEERLGDRYHTHCDPRLNAEQSLELAFLVAEMLNEAAGERDAGISANAA
;
A
#
# COMPACT_ATOMS: atom_id res chain seq x y z
N ILE A 1 11.72 13.64 -12.96
CA ILE A 1 12.78 14.66 -12.78
C ILE A 1 13.66 14.77 -14.03
N ASN A 2 14.25 13.67 -14.48
CA ASN A 2 15.08 13.57 -15.69
C ASN A 2 14.77 12.27 -16.45
N GLY A 3 15.55 11.96 -17.50
CA GLY A 3 15.49 10.72 -18.28
C GLY A 3 16.31 9.58 -17.67
N ILE A 4 16.14 8.39 -18.22
CA ILE A 4 16.68 7.15 -17.65
C ILE A 4 18.04 6.78 -18.24
N GLU A 5 18.23 7.18 -19.49
CA GLU A 5 19.38 6.94 -20.32
C GLU A 5 20.65 7.39 -19.61
N PHE A 6 21.72 6.60 -19.73
CA PHE A 6 22.98 6.86 -19.06
C PHE A 6 23.83 7.83 -19.88
N ASP A 7 23.31 9.04 -20.09
CA ASP A 7 24.00 10.11 -20.79
C ASP A 7 23.75 11.48 -20.12
N PRO A 8 24.69 12.45 -20.25
CA PRO A 8 24.58 13.74 -19.59
C PRO A 8 23.35 14.57 -20.00
N VAL A 9 22.85 14.40 -21.22
CA VAL A 9 21.74 15.19 -21.75
C VAL A 9 20.44 14.70 -21.11
N SER A 10 20.20 13.40 -21.14
CA SER A 10 18.99 12.78 -20.56
C SER A 10 18.95 12.92 -19.04
N ARG A 11 20.11 12.91 -18.37
CA ARG A 11 20.19 13.07 -16.91
C ARG A 11 20.04 14.50 -16.40
N ARG A 12 20.00 15.49 -17.28
CA ARG A 12 19.70 16.88 -16.89
C ARG A 12 18.26 16.99 -16.39
N ASN A 13 18.07 17.68 -15.26
CA ASN A 13 16.74 17.96 -14.73
C ASN A 13 15.97 18.86 -15.72
N ASP A 14 14.75 18.46 -16.05
CA ASP A 14 13.91 19.14 -17.03
C ASP A 14 12.55 19.49 -16.39
N PRO A 15 12.25 20.78 -16.14
CA PRO A 15 11.01 21.19 -15.51
C PRO A 15 9.76 20.87 -16.35
N GLU A 16 9.88 20.78 -17.68
CA GLU A 16 8.76 20.39 -18.56
C GLU A 16 8.25 18.98 -18.26
N ARG A 17 9.06 18.15 -17.61
CA ARG A 17 8.63 16.82 -17.16
C ARG A 17 7.54 16.88 -16.08
N MET A 18 7.39 17.99 -15.35
CA MET A 18 6.26 18.17 -14.43
C MET A 18 4.93 18.24 -15.18
N VAL A 19 4.89 18.96 -16.31
CA VAL A 19 3.70 19.04 -17.17
C VAL A 19 3.40 17.67 -17.78
N ARG A 20 4.42 16.96 -18.26
CA ARG A 20 4.26 15.59 -18.79
C ARG A 20 3.73 14.62 -17.72
N ALA A 21 4.27 14.69 -16.51
CA ALA A 21 3.83 13.86 -15.39
C ALA A 21 2.36 14.14 -15.03
N TYR A 22 1.94 15.42 -15.01
CA TYR A 22 0.55 15.79 -14.82
C TYR A 22 -0.36 15.21 -15.91
N SER A 23 0.00 15.36 -17.20
CA SER A 23 -0.81 14.83 -18.30
C SER A 23 -0.96 13.31 -18.24
N GLN A 24 0.13 12.59 -17.92
CA GLN A 24 0.08 11.14 -17.72
C GLN A 24 -0.82 10.76 -16.54
N ALA A 25 -0.64 11.42 -15.39
CA ALA A 25 -1.44 11.15 -14.19
C ALA A 25 -2.94 11.40 -14.41
N ALA A 26 -3.29 12.49 -15.11
CA ALA A 26 -4.67 12.82 -15.44
C ALA A 26 -5.31 11.77 -16.36
N ALA A 27 -4.61 11.34 -17.41
CA ALA A 27 -5.08 10.30 -18.32
C ALA A 27 -5.24 8.95 -17.60
N THR A 28 -4.26 8.56 -16.77
CA THR A 28 -4.30 7.33 -15.98
C THR A 28 -5.47 7.35 -14.97
N LEU A 29 -5.65 8.42 -14.21
CA LEU A 29 -6.75 8.52 -13.25
C LEU A 29 -8.12 8.53 -13.92
N ASN A 30 -8.25 9.16 -15.09
CA ASN A 30 -9.48 9.13 -15.86
C ASN A 30 -9.85 7.68 -16.25
N LEU A 31 -8.87 6.90 -16.71
CA LEU A 31 -9.07 5.49 -17.04
C LEU A 31 -9.41 4.65 -15.79
N LEU A 32 -8.71 4.86 -14.67
CA LEU A 32 -8.97 4.15 -13.41
C LEU A 32 -10.39 4.43 -12.89
N ARG A 33 -10.87 5.68 -12.98
CA ARG A 33 -12.25 6.04 -12.62
C ARG A 33 -13.28 5.36 -13.52
N ALA A 34 -12.96 5.20 -14.81
CA ALA A 34 -13.81 4.47 -15.74
C ALA A 34 -13.86 2.97 -15.41
N PHE A 35 -12.75 2.35 -15.01
CA PHE A 35 -12.77 0.95 -14.57
C PHE A 35 -13.48 0.75 -13.23
N ALA A 36 -13.27 1.65 -12.27
CA ALA A 36 -13.87 1.56 -10.94
C ALA A 36 -15.40 1.71 -10.95
N ASN A 37 -15.95 2.54 -11.83
CA ASN A 37 -17.39 2.83 -11.90
C ASN A 37 -18.11 2.24 -13.13
N GLY A 38 -17.37 1.88 -14.19
CA GLY A 38 -17.91 1.45 -15.47
C GLY A 38 -18.14 -0.05 -15.60
N GLY A 39 -18.21 -0.77 -14.48
CA GLY A 39 -18.52 -2.20 -14.43
C GLY A 39 -17.32 -3.14 -14.44
N TYR A 40 -16.10 -2.68 -14.73
CA TYR A 40 -14.90 -3.55 -14.66
C TYR A 40 -14.63 -4.01 -13.23
N ALA A 41 -14.91 -3.18 -12.22
CA ALA A 41 -14.81 -3.50 -10.80
C ALA A 41 -16.03 -4.27 -10.23
N ASN A 42 -16.97 -4.70 -11.07
CA ASN A 42 -18.14 -5.46 -10.62
C ASN A 42 -17.70 -6.85 -10.15
N LEU A 43 -18.18 -7.27 -8.98
CA LEU A 43 -17.80 -8.56 -8.38
C LEU A 43 -18.22 -9.76 -9.23
N ARG A 44 -19.21 -9.64 -10.12
CA ARG A 44 -19.53 -10.68 -11.10
C ARG A 44 -18.44 -10.87 -12.16
N GLN A 45 -17.53 -9.91 -12.32
CA GLN A 45 -16.37 -10.00 -13.22
C GLN A 45 -15.11 -10.57 -12.54
N VAL A 46 -15.17 -11.00 -11.27
CA VAL A 46 -14.02 -11.56 -10.53
C VAL A 46 -13.36 -12.71 -11.29
N HIS A 47 -14.15 -13.58 -11.94
CA HIS A 47 -13.61 -14.66 -12.79
C HIS A 47 -12.80 -14.14 -13.99
N GLN A 48 -13.14 -12.97 -14.56
CA GLN A 48 -12.42 -12.40 -15.70
C GLN A 48 -11.06 -11.83 -15.33
N TRP A 49 -10.88 -11.37 -14.08
CA TRP A 49 -9.58 -10.89 -13.60
C TRP A 49 -8.52 -12.01 -13.53
N THR A 50 -8.96 -13.27 -13.50
CA THR A 50 -8.13 -14.48 -13.37
C THR A 50 -7.45 -14.92 -14.66
N LEU A 51 -8.00 -14.58 -15.83
CA LEU A 51 -7.84 -15.44 -17.01
C LEU A 51 -6.55 -15.24 -17.82
N ASP A 52 -5.85 -14.11 -17.69
CA ASP A 52 -4.78 -13.77 -18.64
C ASP A 52 -3.36 -14.14 -18.19
N PHE A 53 -3.11 -14.44 -16.90
CA PHE A 53 -1.73 -14.52 -16.38
C PHE A 53 -1.42 -15.68 -15.44
N MET A 54 -2.41 -16.41 -14.93
CA MET A 54 -2.14 -17.42 -13.92
C MET A 54 -1.68 -18.74 -14.55
N GLY A 55 -0.42 -19.11 -14.31
CA GLY A 55 0.03 -20.48 -14.50
C GLY A 55 -0.75 -21.46 -13.62
N ARG A 56 -0.50 -22.77 -13.77
CA ARG A 56 -1.05 -23.80 -12.87
C ARG A 56 -0.31 -23.76 -11.53
N THR A 57 -0.65 -22.81 -10.67
CA THR A 57 -0.16 -22.75 -9.28
C THR A 57 -1.25 -23.21 -8.30
N PRO A 58 -0.90 -23.69 -7.09
CA PRO A 58 -1.90 -23.98 -6.05
C PRO A 58 -2.78 -22.77 -5.69
N TRP A 59 -2.26 -21.56 -5.85
CA TRP A 59 -3.00 -20.32 -5.58
C TRP A 59 -4.06 -20.01 -6.64
N THR A 60 -3.88 -20.50 -7.87
CA THR A 60 -4.88 -20.41 -8.95
C THR A 60 -6.15 -21.19 -8.59
N GLU A 61 -5.98 -22.39 -8.01
CA GLU A 61 -7.11 -23.22 -7.57
C GLU A 61 -7.85 -22.57 -6.39
N LYS A 62 -7.12 -22.16 -5.34
CA LYS A 62 -7.70 -21.40 -4.22
C LYS A 62 -8.43 -20.14 -4.67
N PHE A 63 -7.92 -19.43 -5.68
CA PHE A 63 -8.59 -18.26 -6.23
C PHE A 63 -9.87 -18.62 -6.98
N SER A 64 -9.84 -19.68 -7.80
CA SER A 64 -11.05 -20.16 -8.48
C SER A 64 -12.14 -20.51 -7.48
N GLU A 65 -11.80 -21.26 -6.42
CA GLU A 65 -12.76 -21.61 -5.36
C GLU A 65 -13.33 -20.37 -4.67
N MET A 66 -12.51 -19.36 -4.39
CA MET A 66 -12.97 -18.10 -3.81
C MET A 66 -13.87 -17.33 -4.77
N ALA A 67 -13.52 -17.27 -6.05
CA ALA A 67 -14.32 -16.62 -7.08
C ALA A 67 -15.69 -17.30 -7.23
N ASP A 68 -15.72 -18.64 -7.25
CA ASP A 68 -16.95 -19.43 -7.29
C ASP A 68 -17.84 -19.12 -6.08
N ARG A 69 -17.27 -19.09 -4.86
CA ARG A 69 -18.00 -18.73 -3.63
C ARG A 69 -18.54 -17.29 -3.63
N ILE A 70 -17.80 -16.35 -4.22
CA ILE A 70 -18.28 -14.97 -4.42
C ILE A 70 -19.46 -14.98 -5.40
N GLY A 71 -19.38 -15.74 -6.49
CA GLY A 71 -20.46 -15.93 -7.45
C GLY A 71 -21.73 -16.48 -6.78
N GLU A 72 -21.60 -17.56 -6.00
CA GLU A 72 -22.71 -18.16 -5.25
C GLU A 72 -23.35 -17.18 -4.27
N ALA A 73 -22.54 -16.37 -3.56
CA ALA A 73 -23.04 -15.36 -2.65
C ALA A 73 -23.83 -14.25 -3.37
N LEU A 74 -23.36 -13.81 -4.55
CA LEU A 74 -24.06 -12.83 -5.38
C LEU A 74 -25.37 -13.39 -5.93
N ASP A 75 -25.39 -14.67 -6.34
CA ASP A 75 -26.62 -15.34 -6.81
C ASP A 75 -27.64 -15.51 -5.68
N PHE A 76 -27.17 -15.78 -4.46
CA PHE A 76 -28.03 -15.80 -3.27
C PHE A 76 -28.62 -14.41 -2.97
N MET A 77 -27.80 -13.35 -3.04
CA MET A 77 -28.28 -11.97 -2.88
C MET A 77 -29.35 -11.63 -3.91
N GLU A 78 -29.13 -11.99 -5.17
CA GLU A 78 -30.10 -11.77 -6.25
C GLU A 78 -31.39 -12.55 -6.03
N ALA A 79 -31.31 -13.81 -5.57
CA ALA A 79 -32.48 -14.61 -5.19
C ALA A 79 -33.27 -14.00 -4.02
N CYS A 80 -32.61 -13.24 -3.13
CA CYS A 80 -33.25 -12.43 -2.08
C CYS A 80 -33.76 -11.06 -2.57
N GLY A 81 -33.66 -10.75 -3.87
CA GLY A 81 -34.08 -9.48 -4.46
C GLY A 81 -33.07 -8.34 -4.30
N ILE A 82 -31.83 -8.65 -3.91
CA ILE A 82 -30.72 -7.71 -3.81
C ILE A 82 -29.85 -7.88 -5.05
N ASP A 83 -29.91 -6.90 -5.95
CA ASP A 83 -29.16 -6.93 -7.20
C ASP A 83 -28.40 -5.62 -7.39
N PRO A 84 -27.51 -5.53 -8.39
CA PRO A 84 -26.77 -4.30 -8.66
C PRO A 84 -27.63 -3.09 -9.09
N ALA A 85 -28.91 -3.27 -9.41
CA ALA A 85 -29.86 -2.19 -9.69
C ALA A 85 -30.52 -1.66 -8.40
N THR A 86 -30.69 -2.51 -7.38
CA THR A 86 -31.20 -2.13 -6.05
C THR A 86 -30.09 -1.70 -5.09
N VAL A 87 -28.87 -2.21 -5.26
CA VAL A 87 -27.67 -1.90 -4.45
C VAL A 87 -26.50 -1.50 -5.34
N PRO A 88 -26.35 -0.20 -5.67
CA PRO A 88 -25.29 0.30 -6.55
C PRO A 88 -23.85 0.00 -6.08
N GLN A 89 -23.65 -0.28 -4.79
CA GLN A 89 -22.37 -0.70 -4.23
C GLN A 89 -21.85 -2.01 -4.84
N LEU A 90 -22.71 -2.81 -5.48
CA LEU A 90 -22.31 -4.03 -6.19
C LEU A 90 -21.80 -3.75 -7.62
N GLN A 91 -22.05 -2.55 -8.18
CA GLN A 91 -21.66 -2.18 -9.55
C GLN A 91 -20.23 -1.65 -9.68
N GLY A 92 -19.67 -1.12 -8.60
CA GLY A 92 -18.40 -0.43 -8.64
C GLY A 92 -17.76 -0.31 -7.26
N THR A 93 -16.53 0.19 -7.24
CA THR A 93 -15.76 0.36 -6.01
C THR A 93 -15.19 1.76 -5.90
N SER A 94 -14.95 2.21 -4.68
CA SER A 94 -14.19 3.45 -4.46
C SER A 94 -12.71 3.16 -4.65
N PHE A 95 -12.07 3.85 -5.59
CA PHE A 95 -10.64 3.74 -5.85
C PHE A 95 -9.96 5.09 -5.62
N TYR A 96 -8.87 5.07 -4.86
CA TYR A 96 -8.12 6.27 -4.48
C TYR A 96 -6.68 6.18 -5.00
N THR A 97 -6.06 7.34 -5.18
CA THR A 97 -4.66 7.47 -5.61
C THR A 97 -3.79 8.03 -4.51
N SER A 98 -2.54 7.60 -4.49
CA SER A 98 -1.50 8.16 -3.63
C SER A 98 -0.14 8.16 -4.31
N HIS A 99 0.74 9.04 -3.84
CA HIS A 99 2.16 9.08 -4.19
C HIS A 99 2.98 9.75 -3.07
N GLU A 100 4.30 9.59 -3.12
CA GLU A 100 5.21 10.32 -2.22
C GLU A 100 5.20 11.80 -2.57
N SER A 101 4.85 12.65 -1.61
CA SER A 101 4.97 14.10 -1.75
C SER A 101 6.45 14.48 -1.71
N LEU A 102 7.15 14.31 -2.83
CA LEU A 102 8.60 14.46 -2.91
C LEU A 102 9.02 15.76 -3.61
N LEU A 103 8.47 16.02 -4.80
CA LEU A 103 8.82 17.17 -5.62
C LEU A 103 7.91 18.35 -5.28
N LEU A 104 8.25 19.09 -4.22
CA LEU A 104 7.43 20.17 -3.67
C LEU A 104 6.96 21.23 -4.68
N PRO A 105 7.74 21.65 -5.70
CA PRO A 105 7.22 22.56 -6.73
C PRO A 105 6.01 21.99 -7.50
N TYR A 106 5.99 20.69 -7.75
CA TYR A 106 4.85 20.01 -8.37
C TYR A 106 3.64 19.97 -7.43
N GLU A 107 3.86 19.59 -6.17
CA GLU A 107 2.80 19.51 -5.16
C GLU A 107 2.17 20.87 -4.87
N GLN A 108 3.00 21.91 -4.70
CA GLN A 108 2.55 23.29 -4.56
C GLN A 108 1.71 23.73 -5.76
N ALA A 109 2.17 23.47 -6.99
CA ALA A 109 1.43 23.81 -8.21
C ALA A 109 0.09 23.06 -8.33
N MET A 110 -0.07 21.92 -7.66
CA MET A 110 -1.29 21.12 -7.60
C MET A 110 -2.13 21.38 -6.33
N THR A 111 -1.74 22.31 -5.47
CA THR A 111 -2.51 22.63 -4.25
C THR A 111 -3.62 23.62 -4.57
N ARG A 112 -4.85 23.34 -4.14
CA ARG A 112 -6.04 24.16 -4.37
C ARG A 112 -6.75 24.44 -3.05
N GLN A 113 -7.39 25.60 -2.98
CA GLN A 113 -8.29 25.91 -1.88
C GLN A 113 -9.67 25.35 -2.22
N ASP A 114 -10.25 24.59 -1.29
CA ASP A 114 -11.62 24.12 -1.39
C ASP A 114 -12.58 25.33 -1.27
N SER A 115 -13.55 25.40 -2.18
CA SER A 115 -14.44 26.56 -2.29
C SER A 115 -15.51 26.65 -1.20
N LEU A 116 -15.78 25.56 -0.48
CA LEU A 116 -16.81 25.50 0.55
C LEU A 116 -16.23 25.76 1.95
N THR A 117 -15.08 25.17 2.23
CA THR A 117 -14.41 25.19 3.55
C THR A 117 -13.32 26.25 3.64
N GLY A 118 -12.71 26.63 2.50
CA GLY A 118 -11.52 27.47 2.47
C GLY A 118 -10.23 26.74 2.86
N ASP A 119 -10.29 25.42 3.11
CA ASP A 119 -9.13 24.61 3.44
C ASP A 119 -8.28 24.31 2.19
N TRP A 120 -6.99 24.04 2.39
CA TRP A 120 -6.08 23.72 1.29
C TRP A 120 -5.96 22.21 1.11
N TYR A 121 -6.00 21.74 -0.13
CA TYR A 121 -5.78 20.35 -0.48
C TYR A 121 -4.79 20.24 -1.62
N ALA A 122 -3.86 19.30 -1.52
CA ALA A 122 -3.08 18.85 -2.65
C ALA A 122 -3.99 18.03 -3.58
N THR A 123 -4.35 18.56 -4.74
CA THR A 123 -5.21 17.86 -5.72
C THR A 123 -4.40 17.04 -6.72
N SER A 124 -3.14 16.74 -6.39
CA SER A 124 -2.26 15.82 -7.13
C SER A 124 -2.63 14.35 -6.89
N ALA A 125 -3.13 14.02 -5.69
CA ALA A 125 -3.65 12.70 -5.31
C ALA A 125 -4.62 12.82 -4.11
N HIS A 126 -5.28 11.72 -3.76
CA HIS A 126 -6.21 11.70 -2.63
C HIS A 126 -5.45 11.66 -1.31
N MET A 127 -4.45 10.77 -1.21
CA MET A 127 -3.56 10.62 -0.05
C MET A 127 -2.11 10.86 -0.49
N LEU A 128 -1.33 11.53 0.37
CA LEU A 128 0.09 11.78 0.12
C LEU A 128 0.91 11.21 1.27
N TRP A 129 2.10 10.67 0.98
CA TRP A 129 3.01 10.24 2.04
C TRP A 129 4.35 10.97 2.04
N ILE A 130 4.97 11.00 3.21
CA ILE A 130 6.30 11.55 3.46
C ILE A 130 7.28 10.37 3.58
N GLY A 131 8.30 10.39 2.73
CA GLY A 131 9.31 9.35 2.66
C GLY A 131 10.26 9.32 3.86
N ASP A 132 10.94 8.19 4.04
CA ASP A 132 11.84 7.95 5.18
C ASP A 132 13.02 8.94 5.25
N ARG A 133 13.39 9.51 4.10
CA ARG A 133 14.52 10.44 3.94
C ARG A 133 14.12 11.92 4.01
N THR A 134 12.82 12.20 4.03
CA THR A 134 12.26 13.57 4.00
C THR A 134 11.46 13.91 5.27
N ARG A 135 11.26 12.94 6.17
CA ARG A 135 10.49 13.04 7.43
C ARG A 135 11.29 13.47 8.67
N PHE A 136 12.05 14.55 8.58
CA PHE A 136 12.78 15.09 9.73
C PHE A 136 12.13 16.38 10.24
N PRO A 137 12.23 16.70 11.55
CA PRO A 137 11.69 17.94 12.10
C PRO A 137 12.18 19.17 11.35
N GLY A 138 11.26 20.07 11.00
CA GLY A 138 11.56 21.28 10.24
C GLY A 138 11.86 21.07 8.75
N SER A 139 11.63 19.87 8.19
CA SER A 139 11.76 19.68 6.75
C SER A 139 10.65 20.42 5.99
N ALA A 140 10.95 20.84 4.75
CA ALA A 140 9.97 21.45 3.87
C ALA A 140 8.79 20.51 3.55
N HIS A 141 9.00 19.20 3.62
CA HIS A 141 7.96 18.20 3.41
C HIS A 141 6.99 18.10 4.58
N ILE A 142 7.48 18.19 5.82
CA ILE A 142 6.63 18.27 7.01
C ILE A 142 5.81 19.56 6.97
N GLU A 143 6.45 20.70 6.70
CA GLU A 143 5.75 22.00 6.63
C GLU A 143 4.67 22.02 5.55
N TYR A 144 4.96 21.46 4.37
CA TYR A 144 3.96 21.33 3.30
C TYR A 144 2.78 20.44 3.74
N ALA A 145 3.07 19.27 4.30
CA ALA A 145 2.05 18.32 4.73
C ALA A 145 1.17 18.84 5.89
N ARG A 146 1.76 19.67 6.78
CA ARG A 146 1.07 20.35 7.88
C ARG A 146 -0.06 21.27 7.37
N GLY A 147 0.10 21.85 6.19
CA GLY A 147 -0.83 22.83 5.62
C GLY A 147 -1.96 22.28 4.76
N ILE A 148 -1.96 20.99 4.41
CA ILE A 148 -2.96 20.39 3.50
C ILE A 148 -3.97 19.49 4.24
N GLY A 149 -5.21 19.41 3.75
CA GLY A 149 -6.32 18.64 4.33
C GLY A 149 -6.35 17.15 3.92
N ASN A 150 -5.49 16.72 3.00
CA ASN A 150 -5.41 15.31 2.57
C ASN A 150 -5.07 14.36 3.72
N PRO A 151 -5.59 13.12 3.75
CA PRO A 151 -5.01 12.06 4.56
C PRO A 151 -3.52 11.91 4.25
N LEU A 152 -2.72 11.73 5.29
CA LEU A 152 -1.27 11.67 5.21
C LEU A 152 -0.75 10.28 5.52
N GLY A 153 0.39 9.95 4.93
CA GLY A 153 1.19 8.79 5.28
C GLY A 153 2.59 9.21 5.70
N MET A 154 3.22 8.41 6.55
CA MET A 154 4.61 8.63 6.92
C MET A 154 5.34 7.31 7.02
N LYS A 155 6.41 7.14 6.24
CA LYS A 155 7.26 5.95 6.31
C LYS A 155 7.93 5.89 7.69
N CYS A 156 7.94 4.74 8.33
CA CYS A 156 8.55 4.52 9.64
C CYS A 156 9.62 3.44 9.51
N GLY A 157 10.88 3.87 9.41
CA GLY A 157 12.04 2.97 9.33
C GLY A 157 12.66 2.65 10.69
N PRO A 158 13.64 1.74 10.74
CA PRO A 158 14.26 1.25 11.98
C PRO A 158 15.06 2.32 12.74
N THR A 159 15.37 3.45 12.10
CA THR A 159 16.09 4.58 12.72
C THR A 159 15.16 5.61 13.35
N LEU A 160 13.84 5.46 13.22
CA LEU A 160 12.88 6.37 13.82
C LEU A 160 12.78 6.12 15.32
N GLU A 161 13.03 7.16 16.11
CA GLU A 161 12.88 7.12 17.56
C GLU A 161 11.48 7.58 18.00
N PRO A 162 10.93 7.03 19.11
CA PRO A 162 9.60 7.37 19.59
C PRO A 162 9.33 8.86 19.76
N ASP A 163 10.22 9.59 20.43
CA ASP A 163 10.00 11.02 20.71
C ASP A 163 9.96 11.86 19.43
N ALA A 164 10.78 11.49 18.43
CA ALA A 164 10.76 12.13 17.12
C ALA A 164 9.45 11.82 16.37
N LEU A 165 8.93 10.59 16.46
CA LEU A 165 7.64 10.23 15.88
C LEU A 165 6.50 11.04 16.53
N LEU A 166 6.47 11.12 17.86
CA LEU A 166 5.43 11.85 18.59
C LEU A 166 5.43 13.34 18.25
N ALA A 167 6.59 13.98 18.20
CA ALA A 167 6.70 15.38 17.79
C ALA A 167 6.16 15.61 16.36
N LEU A 168 6.44 14.70 15.42
CA LEU A 168 5.89 14.79 14.05
C LEU A 168 4.37 14.57 14.03
N LEU A 169 3.83 13.70 14.88
CA LEU A 169 2.39 13.47 14.99
C LEU A 169 1.66 14.69 15.57
N ASP A 170 2.22 15.33 16.60
CA ASP A 170 1.69 16.57 17.17
C ASP A 170 1.68 17.70 16.13
N GLU A 171 2.69 17.77 15.26
CA GLU A 171 2.77 18.76 14.19
C GLU A 171 1.77 18.49 13.05
N LEU A 172 1.65 17.24 12.60
CA LEU A 172 0.86 16.85 11.42
C LEU A 172 -0.62 16.54 11.70
N ASN A 173 -0.96 16.19 12.94
CA ASN A 173 -2.33 15.90 13.37
C ASN A 173 -2.60 16.48 14.78
N PRO A 174 -2.49 17.81 14.96
CA PRO A 174 -2.63 18.45 16.27
C PRO A 174 -4.04 18.28 16.87
N LYS A 175 -5.05 18.10 16.02
CA LYS A 175 -6.45 17.87 16.43
C LYS A 175 -6.75 16.41 16.75
N ARG A 176 -5.80 15.50 16.54
CA ARG A 176 -5.96 14.05 16.75
C ARG A 176 -7.18 13.51 16.00
N GLU A 177 -7.30 13.89 14.73
CA GLU A 177 -8.34 13.40 13.83
C GLU A 177 -8.03 11.95 13.46
N ALA A 178 -8.97 11.03 13.71
CA ALA A 178 -8.80 9.62 13.39
C ALA A 178 -8.71 9.42 11.86
N GLY A 179 -7.76 8.61 11.42
CA GLY A 179 -7.54 8.34 9.98
C GLY A 179 -6.77 9.44 9.24
N ARG A 180 -6.42 10.55 9.91
CA ARG A 180 -5.60 11.62 9.32
C ARG A 180 -4.18 11.16 8.98
N ILE A 181 -3.58 10.30 9.79
CA ILE A 181 -2.21 9.80 9.59
C ILE A 181 -2.19 8.28 9.51
N THR A 182 -1.55 7.76 8.45
CA THR A 182 -1.14 6.37 8.31
C THR A 182 0.37 6.24 8.57
N LEU A 183 0.76 5.50 9.60
CA LEU A 183 2.16 5.16 9.86
C LEU A 183 2.53 3.89 9.09
N ILE A 184 3.46 4.04 8.13
CA ILE A 184 3.82 2.99 7.17
C ILE A 184 5.17 2.38 7.60
N SER A 185 5.11 1.34 8.42
CA SER A 185 6.29 0.63 8.95
C SER A 185 7.07 -0.11 7.85
N ARG A 186 8.40 -0.01 7.85
CA ARG A 186 9.29 -0.68 6.88
C ARG A 186 10.63 -1.07 7.51
N PHE A 187 10.56 -1.95 8.51
CA PHE A 187 11.68 -2.32 9.37
C PHE A 187 12.63 -3.34 8.74
N GLY A 188 12.11 -4.19 7.86
CA GLY A 188 12.75 -5.43 7.44
C GLY A 188 12.30 -6.61 8.29
N HIS A 189 12.27 -7.79 7.66
CA HIS A 189 11.81 -9.05 8.26
C HIS A 189 12.54 -9.46 9.55
N ASP A 190 13.78 -9.02 9.73
CA ASP A 190 14.66 -9.36 10.85
C ASP A 190 14.61 -8.34 12.00
N LYS A 191 13.91 -7.22 11.81
CA LYS A 191 13.91 -6.09 12.75
C LYS A 191 12.52 -5.64 13.19
N VAL A 192 11.47 -6.09 12.52
CA VAL A 192 10.10 -5.62 12.78
C VAL A 192 9.65 -5.97 14.20
N GLU A 193 9.92 -7.17 14.68
CA GLU A 193 9.49 -7.62 16.01
C GLU A 193 10.28 -6.95 17.15
N ASP A 194 11.54 -6.59 16.92
CA ASP A 194 12.36 -5.89 17.92
C ASP A 194 12.11 -4.36 17.89
N GLY A 195 11.90 -3.81 16.70
CA GLY A 195 11.94 -2.37 16.46
C GLY A 195 10.58 -1.69 16.47
N LEU A 196 9.52 -2.34 15.97
CA LEU A 196 8.19 -1.73 15.86
C LEU A 196 7.48 -1.54 17.21
N PRO A 197 7.57 -2.47 18.20
CA PRO A 197 6.82 -2.34 19.46
C PRO A 197 7.05 -1.02 20.20
N ARG A 198 8.28 -0.50 20.19
CA ARG A 198 8.61 0.77 20.86
C ARG A 198 7.84 1.96 20.29
N LEU A 199 7.58 1.97 18.97
CA LEU A 199 6.80 3.01 18.31
C LEU A 199 5.32 2.83 18.60
N VAL A 200 4.80 1.61 18.49
CA VAL A 200 3.40 1.28 18.77
C VAL A 200 3.02 1.68 20.20
N ARG A 201 3.82 1.26 21.20
CA ARG A 201 3.61 1.61 22.61
C ARG A 201 3.64 3.11 22.87
N ALA A 202 4.51 3.85 22.17
CA ALA A 202 4.59 5.29 22.34
C ALA A 202 3.36 6.02 21.78
N VAL A 203 2.94 5.66 20.56
CA VAL A 203 1.75 6.21 19.90
C VAL A 203 0.48 5.89 20.70
N GLU A 204 0.35 4.66 21.18
CA GLU A 204 -0.79 4.22 22.00
C GLU A 204 -0.84 4.95 23.34
N ARG A 205 0.30 5.04 24.05
CA ARG A 205 0.41 5.75 25.33
C ARG A 205 0.02 7.22 25.21
N GLU A 206 0.47 7.90 24.15
CA GLU A 206 0.10 9.30 23.92
C GLU A 206 -1.31 9.45 23.34
N GLY A 207 -1.95 8.38 22.87
CA GLY A 207 -3.32 8.38 22.35
C GLY A 207 -3.47 9.05 20.97
N HIS A 208 -2.50 8.85 20.07
CA HIS A 208 -2.63 9.33 18.68
C HIS A 208 -3.46 8.35 17.83
N PRO A 209 -4.57 8.77 17.20
CA PRO A 209 -5.45 7.87 16.46
C PRO A 209 -4.97 7.66 15.02
N VAL A 210 -3.88 6.91 14.89
CA VAL A 210 -3.24 6.59 13.60
C VAL A 210 -3.73 5.28 13.01
N VAL A 211 -3.53 5.11 11.70
CA VAL A 211 -3.63 3.82 11.03
C VAL A 211 -2.23 3.22 10.91
N TRP A 212 -2.03 1.97 11.34
CA TRP A 212 -0.77 1.26 11.10
C TRP A 212 -0.82 0.50 9.79
N SER A 213 0.22 0.65 8.97
CA SER A 213 0.38 -0.05 7.70
C SER A 213 1.77 -0.69 7.62
N CYS A 214 1.85 -1.89 7.04
CA CYS A 214 3.11 -2.58 6.76
C CYS A 214 3.56 -2.35 5.32
N ASP A 215 4.76 -1.81 5.14
CA ASP A 215 5.52 -1.80 3.89
C ASP A 215 6.63 -2.86 3.98
N PRO A 216 6.34 -4.11 3.60
CA PRO A 216 7.30 -5.21 3.67
C PRO A 216 8.33 -5.20 2.53
N MET A 217 8.35 -4.14 1.70
CA MET A 217 9.15 -4.09 0.48
C MET A 217 10.47 -3.37 0.72
N HIS A 218 10.39 -2.14 1.23
CA HIS A 218 11.55 -1.24 1.33
C HIS A 218 12.53 -1.61 2.46
N GLY A 219 12.14 -2.49 3.38
CA GLY A 219 13.02 -3.05 4.41
C GLY A 219 13.83 -4.27 3.93
N ASN A 220 13.42 -4.92 2.84
CA ASN A 220 13.89 -6.27 2.45
C ASN A 220 14.65 -6.32 1.12
N VAL A 221 15.17 -5.18 0.63
CA VAL A 221 15.97 -5.13 -0.59
C VAL A 221 17.34 -5.77 -0.36
N VAL A 222 17.72 -6.69 -1.24
CA VAL A 222 19.06 -7.28 -1.31
C VAL A 222 19.64 -7.08 -2.71
N LYS A 223 20.96 -7.24 -2.83
CA LYS A 223 21.64 -7.31 -4.13
C LYS A 223 22.00 -8.77 -4.38
N SER A 224 21.50 -9.31 -5.49
CA SER A 224 21.81 -10.66 -5.97
C SER A 224 23.27 -10.75 -6.45
N ASP A 225 23.76 -11.98 -6.60
CA ASP A 225 25.11 -12.24 -7.10
C ASP A 225 25.30 -11.79 -8.55
N THR A 226 24.22 -11.75 -9.33
CA THR A 226 24.19 -11.23 -10.71
C THR A 226 24.16 -9.69 -10.78
N GLY A 227 24.10 -9.02 -9.62
CA GLY A 227 24.18 -7.57 -9.49
C GLY A 227 22.82 -6.85 -9.52
N PHE A 228 21.73 -7.56 -9.81
CA PHE A 228 20.37 -7.02 -9.72
C PHE A 228 19.96 -6.79 -8.27
N LYS A 229 19.22 -5.71 -8.01
CA LYS A 229 18.45 -5.63 -6.77
C LYS A 229 17.29 -6.62 -6.85
N THR A 230 17.00 -7.31 -5.76
CA THR A 230 15.81 -8.14 -5.65
C THR A 230 15.26 -8.07 -4.22
N ARG A 231 14.09 -8.67 -4.01
CA ARG A 231 13.47 -8.84 -2.70
C ARG A 231 12.99 -10.28 -2.59
N PRO A 232 13.49 -11.08 -1.63
CA PRO A 232 12.98 -12.43 -1.43
C PRO A 232 11.56 -12.40 -0.88
N PHE A 233 10.63 -13.07 -1.57
CA PHE A 233 9.22 -13.13 -1.19
C PHE A 233 9.02 -13.62 0.25
N ASP A 234 9.81 -14.59 0.70
CA ASP A 234 9.76 -15.10 2.07
C ASP A 234 10.13 -14.02 3.11
N ARG A 235 11.05 -13.09 2.80
CA ARG A 235 11.35 -11.96 3.69
C ARG A 235 10.20 -10.96 3.74
N ILE A 236 9.60 -10.68 2.58
CA ILE A 236 8.40 -9.84 2.48
C ILE A 236 7.30 -10.41 3.39
N LEU A 237 7.00 -11.70 3.24
CA LEU A 237 5.98 -12.38 4.04
C LEU A 237 6.33 -12.41 5.53
N ARG A 238 7.59 -12.67 5.89
CA ARG A 238 8.04 -12.67 7.29
C ARG A 238 7.87 -11.30 7.95
N GLU A 239 8.14 -10.20 7.24
CA GLU A 239 7.89 -8.87 7.79
C GLU A 239 6.39 -8.62 8.05
N VAL A 240 5.52 -9.04 7.13
CA VAL A 240 4.06 -8.93 7.35
C VAL A 240 3.63 -9.78 8.56
N LYS A 241 4.13 -11.01 8.69
CA LYS A 241 3.84 -11.86 9.86
C LYS A 241 4.29 -11.21 11.16
N GLY A 242 5.52 -10.69 11.20
CA GLY A 242 6.05 -9.98 12.37
C GLY A 242 5.25 -8.72 12.70
N PHE A 243 4.80 -7.96 11.70
CA PHE A 243 3.90 -6.81 11.90
C PHE A 243 2.58 -7.22 12.56
N PHE A 244 1.93 -8.29 12.10
CA PHE A 244 0.71 -8.83 12.73
C PHE A 244 0.98 -9.33 14.15
N ALA A 245 2.11 -10.00 14.39
CA ALA A 245 2.49 -10.51 15.70
C ALA A 245 2.71 -9.37 16.71
N VAL A 246 3.39 -8.30 16.30
CA VAL A 246 3.57 -7.08 17.12
C VAL A 246 2.21 -6.48 17.48
N HIS A 247 1.33 -6.26 16.51
CA HIS A 247 0.02 -5.66 16.79
C HIS A 247 -0.83 -6.55 17.71
N ARG A 248 -0.77 -7.87 17.55
CA ARG A 248 -1.44 -8.82 18.44
C ARG A 248 -0.89 -8.73 19.87
N ALA A 249 0.43 -8.73 20.04
CA ALA A 249 1.07 -8.65 21.35
C ALA A 249 0.82 -7.33 22.07
N GLU A 250 0.76 -6.22 21.32
CA GLU A 250 0.50 -4.88 21.85
C GLU A 250 -1.01 -4.56 21.96
N GLY A 251 -1.91 -5.46 21.55
CA GLY A 251 -3.36 -5.25 21.60
C GLY A 251 -3.87 -4.15 20.66
N THR A 252 -3.15 -3.88 19.56
CA THR A 252 -3.46 -2.81 18.59
C THR A 252 -3.89 -3.38 17.23
N HIS A 253 -4.39 -2.53 16.34
CA HIS A 253 -4.97 -2.97 15.06
C HIS A 253 -3.96 -2.92 13.89
N PRO A 254 -3.68 -4.04 13.20
CA PRO A 254 -2.91 -4.05 11.96
C PRO A 254 -3.77 -3.51 10.80
N GLY A 255 -3.69 -2.20 10.54
CA GLY A 255 -4.64 -1.47 9.70
C GLY A 255 -4.47 -1.58 8.18
N GLY A 256 -3.38 -2.14 7.67
CA GLY A 256 -3.23 -2.39 6.23
C GLY A 256 -1.83 -2.74 5.76
N ILE A 257 -1.66 -2.84 4.44
CA ILE A 257 -0.39 -3.12 3.77
C ILE A 257 -0.11 -2.09 2.67
N HIS A 258 1.16 -1.84 2.37
CA HIS A 258 1.63 -0.92 1.34
C HIS A 258 2.72 -1.62 0.52
N ILE A 259 2.37 -2.12 -0.66
CA ILE A 259 3.24 -2.96 -1.50
C ILE A 259 3.52 -2.31 -2.86
N GLU A 260 4.66 -2.67 -3.44
CA GLU A 260 5.01 -2.32 -4.82
C GLU A 260 4.74 -3.54 -5.71
N MET A 261 3.80 -3.42 -6.64
CA MET A 261 3.35 -4.53 -7.47
C MET A 261 3.15 -4.12 -8.93
N THR A 262 3.03 -5.12 -9.80
CA THR A 262 2.60 -4.95 -11.19
C THR A 262 1.79 -6.16 -11.64
N GLY A 263 0.78 -5.91 -12.48
CA GLY A 263 0.03 -6.98 -13.15
C GLY A 263 0.80 -7.66 -14.29
N GLN A 264 2.02 -7.20 -14.59
CA GLN A 264 2.87 -7.80 -15.62
C GLN A 264 3.58 -9.05 -15.10
N ASP A 265 3.80 -10.04 -15.97
CA ASP A 265 4.62 -11.22 -15.68
C ASP A 265 6.11 -10.87 -15.76
N VAL A 266 6.62 -10.29 -14.66
CA VAL A 266 8.00 -9.85 -14.45
C VAL A 266 8.75 -10.76 -13.48
N THR A 267 10.08 -10.79 -13.60
CA THR A 267 10.98 -11.54 -12.71
C THR A 267 11.82 -10.60 -11.85
N GLU A 268 11.16 -9.82 -10.99
CA GLU A 268 11.83 -8.78 -10.18
C GLU A 268 12.09 -9.24 -8.72
N CYS A 269 11.14 -9.91 -8.08
CA CYS A 269 11.29 -10.50 -6.74
C CYS A 269 11.53 -12.02 -6.82
N VAL A 270 12.50 -12.54 -6.06
CA VAL A 270 12.80 -13.99 -6.00
C VAL A 270 11.86 -14.74 -5.06
N GLY A 271 11.65 -16.03 -5.30
CA GLY A 271 10.76 -16.90 -4.53
C GLY A 271 9.29 -16.76 -4.91
N GLY A 272 8.41 -17.03 -3.94
CA GLY A 272 6.96 -17.23 -4.16
C GLY A 272 6.67 -18.59 -4.79
N ALA A 273 5.40 -18.89 -5.03
CA ALA A 273 4.97 -20.15 -5.63
C ALA A 273 5.53 -20.38 -7.05
N VAL A 274 5.84 -19.30 -7.76
CA VAL A 274 6.53 -19.31 -9.07
C VAL A 274 8.00 -19.75 -8.99
N ALA A 275 8.59 -19.77 -7.80
CA ALA A 275 9.99 -20.10 -7.54
C ALA A 275 10.97 -19.36 -8.46
N ILE A 276 10.84 -18.03 -8.57
CA ILE A 276 11.78 -17.21 -9.33
C ILE A 276 13.15 -17.29 -8.65
N THR A 277 14.16 -17.71 -9.41
CA THR A 277 15.55 -17.79 -8.95
C THR A 277 16.34 -16.54 -9.35
N GLU A 278 17.51 -16.32 -8.74
CA GLU A 278 18.36 -15.16 -9.04
C GLU A 278 18.83 -15.14 -10.50
N GLU A 279 19.05 -16.31 -11.12
CA GLU A 279 19.48 -16.42 -12.52
C GLU A 279 18.39 -15.94 -13.48
N ARG A 280 17.12 -16.05 -13.09
CA ARG A 280 15.95 -15.67 -13.89
C ARG A 280 15.58 -14.20 -13.77
N LEU A 281 16.25 -13.43 -12.89
CA LEU A 281 15.99 -11.99 -12.76
C LEU A 281 16.21 -11.26 -14.08
N GLY A 282 17.24 -11.65 -14.84
CA GLY A 282 17.55 -11.04 -16.13
C GLY A 282 16.52 -11.26 -17.24
N ASP A 283 15.58 -12.21 -17.07
CA ASP A 283 14.61 -12.59 -18.10
C ASP A 283 13.65 -11.42 -18.42
N ARG A 284 13.12 -10.76 -17.38
CA ARG A 284 12.07 -9.73 -17.47
C ARG A 284 12.19 -8.67 -16.36
N TYR A 285 13.39 -8.15 -16.15
CA TYR A 285 13.61 -7.05 -15.19
C TYR A 285 13.23 -5.70 -15.83
N HIS A 286 12.04 -5.17 -15.51
CA HIS A 286 11.49 -3.98 -16.16
C HIS A 286 11.41 -2.74 -15.26
N THR A 287 12.01 -2.81 -14.07
CA THR A 287 12.11 -1.69 -13.14
C THR A 287 13.53 -1.12 -13.12
N HIS A 288 13.61 0.19 -12.89
CA HIS A 288 14.89 0.88 -12.66
C HIS A 288 14.97 1.48 -11.25
N CYS A 289 13.88 1.38 -10.49
CA CYS A 289 13.83 1.75 -9.09
C CYS A 289 14.06 0.47 -8.27
N ASP A 290 13.00 -0.01 -7.63
CA ASP A 290 13.05 -1.22 -6.83
C ASP A 290 12.20 -2.36 -7.45
N PRO A 291 12.49 -3.62 -7.06
CA PRO A 291 11.83 -4.82 -7.58
C PRO A 291 10.39 -4.98 -7.09
N ARG A 292 9.43 -5.17 -8.00
CA ARG A 292 8.00 -5.28 -7.68
C ARG A 292 7.55 -6.74 -7.54
N LEU A 293 6.49 -6.97 -6.78
CA LEU A 293 5.76 -8.23 -6.86
C LEU A 293 5.08 -8.33 -8.23
N ASN A 294 5.18 -9.48 -8.88
CA ASN A 294 4.38 -9.77 -10.06
C ASN A 294 2.93 -10.13 -9.67
N ALA A 295 2.07 -10.42 -10.64
CA ALA A 295 0.66 -10.73 -10.40
C ALA A 295 0.48 -11.95 -9.48
N GLU A 296 1.21 -13.05 -9.72
CA GLU A 296 1.08 -14.28 -8.94
C GLU A 296 1.57 -14.11 -7.50
N GLN A 297 2.72 -13.46 -7.28
CA GLN A 297 3.23 -13.16 -5.94
C GLN A 297 2.32 -12.19 -5.18
N SER A 298 1.71 -11.23 -5.89
CA SER A 298 0.76 -10.28 -5.27
C SER A 298 -0.50 -11.00 -4.77
N LEU A 299 -1.00 -11.96 -5.56
CA LEU A 299 -2.16 -12.75 -5.18
C LEU A 299 -1.85 -13.74 -4.05
N GLU A 300 -0.71 -14.41 -4.11
CA GLU A 300 -0.20 -15.26 -3.04
C GLU A 300 -0.13 -14.47 -1.71
N LEU A 301 0.43 -13.27 -1.73
CA LEU A 301 0.49 -12.41 -0.55
C LEU A 301 -0.92 -12.02 -0.06
N ALA A 302 -1.85 -11.72 -0.95
CA ALA A 302 -3.22 -11.36 -0.59
C ALA A 302 -3.94 -12.50 0.16
N PHE A 303 -3.81 -13.76 -0.31
CA PHE A 303 -4.37 -14.92 0.39
C PHE A 303 -3.76 -15.12 1.76
N LEU A 304 -2.43 -15.03 1.87
CA LEU A 304 -1.73 -15.20 3.15
C LEU A 304 -2.12 -14.11 4.16
N VAL A 305 -2.32 -12.87 3.69
CA VAL A 305 -2.84 -11.77 4.53
C VAL A 305 -4.27 -12.03 4.96
N ALA A 306 -5.12 -12.55 4.07
CA ALA A 306 -6.50 -12.91 4.41
C ALA A 306 -6.55 -14.02 5.47
N GLU A 307 -5.69 -15.04 5.38
CA GLU A 307 -5.55 -16.08 6.41
C GLU A 307 -5.18 -15.46 7.77
N MET A 308 -4.19 -14.56 7.82
CA MET A 308 -3.79 -13.86 9.05
C MET A 308 -4.90 -12.98 9.65
N LEU A 309 -5.70 -12.32 8.81
CA LEU A 309 -6.84 -11.51 9.27
C LEU A 309 -7.95 -12.39 9.87
N ASN A 310 -8.24 -13.54 9.26
CA ASN A 310 -9.24 -14.48 9.74
C ASN A 310 -8.82 -15.11 11.08
N GLU A 311 -7.55 -15.48 11.23
CA GLU A 311 -6.99 -15.95 12.51
C GLU A 311 -7.17 -14.88 13.61
N ALA A 312 -6.79 -13.64 13.32
CA ALA A 312 -6.94 -12.53 14.26
C ALA A 312 -8.41 -12.23 14.60
N ALA A 313 -9.34 -12.43 13.66
CA ALA A 313 -10.78 -12.31 13.93
C ALA A 313 -11.30 -13.44 14.83
N GLY A 314 -10.94 -14.69 14.53
CA GLY A 314 -11.35 -15.85 15.34
C GLY A 314 -10.83 -15.77 16.78
N GLU A 315 -9.60 -15.30 16.99
CA GLU A 315 -9.04 -15.09 18.34
C GLU A 315 -9.81 -14.02 19.13
N ARG A 316 -10.24 -12.93 18.48
CA ARG A 316 -11.06 -11.89 19.12
C ARG A 316 -12.42 -12.43 19.55
N ASP A 317 -13.09 -13.17 18.68
CA ASP A 317 -14.42 -13.74 18.96
C ASP A 317 -14.35 -14.76 20.12
N ALA A 318 -13.27 -15.55 20.17
CA ALA A 318 -13.00 -16.47 21.28
C ALA A 318 -12.71 -15.72 22.60
N GLY A 319 -11.93 -14.63 22.56
CA GLY A 319 -11.63 -13.81 23.73
C GLY A 319 -12.85 -13.05 24.29
N ILE A 320 -13.74 -12.57 23.43
CA ILE A 320 -15.02 -11.97 23.83
C ILE A 320 -15.92 -13.01 24.50
N SER A 321 -15.99 -14.22 23.93
CA SER A 321 -16.80 -15.32 24.49
C SER A 321 -16.28 -15.80 25.85
N ALA A 322 -14.96 -15.79 26.08
CA ALA A 322 -14.35 -16.16 27.35
C ALA A 322 -14.52 -15.11 28.45
N ASN A 323 -14.65 -13.82 28.11
CA ASN A 323 -14.91 -12.74 29.07
C ASN A 323 -16.40 -12.53 29.37
N ALA A 324 -17.29 -13.13 28.57
CA ALA A 324 -18.74 -13.07 28.75
C ALA A 324 -19.30 -14.26 29.56
N ALA A 325 -18.49 -15.27 29.85
CA ALA A 325 -18.81 -16.45 30.66
C ALA A 325 -18.25 -16.34 32.08
#